data_AF-A0A1F8F2I3-F1
#
_entry.id   AF-A0A1F8F2I3-F1
#
_cell.length_a   1.000
_cell.length_b   1.000
_cell.length_c   1.000
_cell.angle_alpha   90.00
_cell.angle_beta   90.00
_cell.angle_gamma   90.00
#
_symmetry.space_group_name_H-M   'P 1'
#
loop_
_entity.id
_entity.type
_entity.pdbx_description
1 polymer ?
#
loop_
_entity_poly.entity_id
_entity_poly.type
_entity_poly.pdbx_seq_one_letter_code
_entity_poly.pdbx_strand_id
1 'polypeptide(L)'
;MQLSKEQLEKLKLIKDFKIALRDLELMVKNPAHLWNGRDLKNFSLRPREAWANWLICVVLRHMHKRDITFMEDDKGDGFIVDKERIIIVPTEHVSALNIPKGKKLPSGEQRVIDAIDLKIAKGIEYAKGKLLVVFFDGAGEFYRNRIRESIFGRHSFEAVFCVGLLDSSEKGYSYSVTEFRDSFGDQSVTHKVEISGDFIDWKISQVIQ
;
A
#
# COMPACT_ATOMS: atom_id res chain seq x y z
N MET A 1 -11.14 13.21 4.17
CA MET A 1 -11.40 14.47 4.89
C MET A 1 -10.84 15.63 4.08
N GLN A 2 -11.63 16.69 3.86
CA GLN A 2 -11.17 17.93 3.22
C GLN A 2 -10.42 18.78 4.26
N LEU A 3 -9.29 19.38 3.88
CA LEU A 3 -8.55 20.33 4.71
C LEU A 3 -8.63 21.76 4.15
N SER A 4 -8.26 22.74 4.98
CA SER A 4 -7.85 24.07 4.50
C SER A 4 -6.39 24.04 4.04
N LYS A 5 -5.96 25.07 3.29
CA LYS A 5 -4.56 25.22 2.87
C LYS A 5 -3.63 25.39 4.07
N GLU A 6 -4.02 26.18 5.06
CA GLU A 6 -3.23 26.44 6.27
C GLU A 6 -3.07 25.17 7.11
N GLN A 7 -4.07 24.28 7.10
CA GLN A 7 -3.96 22.97 7.75
C GLN A 7 -2.97 22.08 7.01
N LEU A 8 -3.04 22.04 5.67
CA LEU A 8 -2.14 21.23 4.83
C LEU A 8 -0.66 21.61 5.01
N GLU A 9 -0.35 22.90 5.09
CA GLU A 9 1.03 23.41 5.25
C GLU A 9 1.68 23.02 6.58
N LYS A 10 0.88 22.73 7.61
CA LYS A 10 1.36 22.32 8.94
C LYS A 10 1.66 20.82 9.02
N LEU A 11 1.24 20.04 8.03
CA LEU A 11 1.44 18.59 8.03
C LEU A 11 2.88 18.21 7.67
N LYS A 12 3.39 17.17 8.33
CA LYS A 12 4.69 16.56 8.02
C LYS A 12 4.54 15.58 6.86
N LEU A 13 4.59 16.11 5.64
CA LEU A 13 4.43 15.33 4.41
C LEU A 13 5.78 14.86 3.87
N ILE A 14 5.78 13.72 3.16
CA ILE A 14 6.91 13.36 2.30
C ILE A 14 6.98 14.35 1.13
N LYS A 15 8.12 15.04 1.00
CA LYS A 15 8.31 16.12 0.02
C LYS A 15 8.92 15.65 -1.28
N ASP A 16 9.82 14.67 -1.21
CA ASP A 16 10.57 14.18 -2.35
C ASP A 16 10.60 12.65 -2.34
N PHE A 17 10.07 12.05 -3.42
CA PHE A 17 9.96 10.61 -3.53
C PHE A 17 11.26 9.92 -3.92
N LYS A 18 12.20 10.62 -4.56
CA LYS A 18 13.55 10.08 -4.82
C LYS A 18 14.34 9.99 -3.52
N ILE A 19 14.26 11.01 -2.68
CA ILE A 19 14.88 10.98 -1.34
C ILE A 19 14.22 9.89 -0.48
N ALA A 20 12.88 9.85 -0.42
CA ALA A 20 12.18 8.81 0.32
C ALA A 20 12.50 7.40 -0.18
N LEU A 21 12.64 7.20 -1.50
CA LEU A 21 13.01 5.90 -2.06
C LEU A 21 14.41 5.45 -1.59
N ARG A 22 15.36 6.38 -1.56
CA ARG A 22 16.71 6.14 -1.03
C ARG A 22 16.70 5.78 0.45
N ASP A 23 15.91 6.49 1.24
CA ASP A 23 15.81 6.21 2.69
C ASP A 23 15.17 4.84 2.96
N LEU A 24 14.25 4.39 2.10
CA LEU A 24 13.56 3.10 2.20
C LEU A 24 14.42 1.92 1.72
N GLU A 25 15.52 2.16 0.99
CA GLU A 25 16.39 1.13 0.39
C GLU A 25 16.83 0.07 1.41
N LEU A 26 17.39 0.49 2.54
CA LEU A 26 17.88 -0.42 3.58
C LEU A 26 16.77 -1.30 4.16
N MET A 27 15.55 -0.77 4.22
CA MET A 27 14.40 -1.48 4.79
C MET A 27 13.84 -2.51 3.82
N VAL A 28 13.84 -2.21 2.52
CA VAL A 28 13.33 -3.10 1.48
C VAL A 28 14.34 -4.19 1.14
N LYS A 29 15.64 -3.87 1.09
CA LYS A 29 16.71 -4.83 0.79
C LYS A 29 16.85 -5.94 1.82
N ASN A 30 16.37 -5.74 3.05
CA ASN A 30 16.36 -6.76 4.07
C ASN A 30 14.92 -7.14 4.45
N PRO A 31 14.39 -8.27 3.94
CA PRO A 31 13.01 -8.71 4.20
C PRO A 31 12.64 -8.77 5.69
N ALA A 32 13.62 -9.05 6.57
CA ALA A 32 13.39 -9.09 8.01
C ALA A 32 12.92 -7.74 8.59
N HIS A 33 13.24 -6.61 7.94
CA HIS A 33 12.76 -5.29 8.35
C HIS A 33 11.29 -5.07 8.01
N LEU A 34 10.81 -5.65 6.91
CA LEU A 34 9.39 -5.61 6.54
C LEU A 34 8.55 -6.51 7.47
N TRP A 35 9.10 -7.64 7.91
CA TRP A 35 8.41 -8.57 8.82
C TRP A 35 8.29 -8.03 10.25
N ASN A 36 9.40 -7.63 10.84
CA ASN A 36 9.48 -7.38 12.29
C ASN A 36 9.07 -5.97 12.69
N GLY A 37 8.81 -5.07 11.71
CA GLY A 37 8.36 -3.71 11.99
C GLY A 37 9.34 -2.96 12.88
N ARG A 38 10.56 -2.70 12.40
CA ARG A 38 11.53 -1.92 13.16
C ARG A 38 10.98 -0.51 13.39
N ASP A 39 10.95 -0.06 14.65
CA ASP A 39 10.65 1.33 14.96
C ASP A 39 11.73 2.25 14.37
N LEU A 40 11.32 3.18 13.51
CA LEU A 40 12.19 4.23 13.00
C LEU A 40 12.15 5.38 13.99
N LYS A 41 13.31 5.83 14.47
CA LYS A 41 13.40 6.85 15.56
C LYS A 41 12.63 8.14 15.27
N ASN A 42 12.45 8.49 14.00
CA ASN A 42 11.83 9.74 13.55
C ASN A 42 10.66 9.51 12.59
N PHE A 43 10.14 8.28 12.50
CA PHE A 43 9.03 7.95 11.61
C PHE A 43 8.19 6.82 12.22
N SER A 44 6.92 7.11 12.51
CA SER A 44 6.03 6.22 13.26
C SER A 44 5.44 5.10 12.42
N LEU A 45 5.41 5.24 11.09
CA LEU A 45 5.00 4.14 10.21
C LEU A 45 6.02 3.01 10.26
N ARG A 46 5.53 1.77 10.34
CA ARG A 46 6.38 0.60 10.22
C ARG A 46 6.94 0.55 8.79
N PRO A 47 8.13 -0.04 8.57
CA PRO A 47 8.76 -0.11 7.26
C PRO A 47 7.84 -0.56 6.12
N ARG A 48 7.01 -1.59 6.33
CA ARG A 48 6.06 -2.08 5.33
C ARG A 48 4.91 -1.10 5.03
N GLU A 49 4.47 -0.32 6.02
CA GLU A 49 3.40 0.68 5.86
C GLU A 49 3.92 1.86 5.06
N ALA A 50 5.10 2.36 5.43
CA ALA A 50 5.81 3.41 4.69
C ALA A 50 6.05 2.98 3.23
N TRP A 51 6.50 1.74 3.03
CA TRP A 51 6.79 1.19 1.72
C TRP A 51 5.53 1.03 0.86
N ALA A 52 4.46 0.46 1.41
CA ALA A 52 3.21 0.30 0.69
C ALA A 52 2.56 1.66 0.36
N ASN A 53 2.60 2.63 1.28
CA ASN A 53 2.10 3.99 1.02
C ASN A 53 2.91 4.70 -0.08
N TRP A 54 4.24 4.53 -0.10
CA TRP A 54 5.08 5.04 -1.19
C TRP A 54 4.68 4.43 -2.54
N LEU A 55 4.55 3.10 -2.61
CA LEU A 55 4.15 2.37 -3.82
C LEU A 55 2.76 2.79 -4.34
N ILE A 56 1.79 2.97 -3.44
CA ILE A 56 0.46 3.48 -3.80
C ILE A 56 0.55 4.91 -4.32
N CYS A 57 1.28 5.79 -3.63
CA CYS A 57 1.39 7.18 -4.06
C CYS A 57 2.04 7.31 -5.43
N VAL A 58 3.12 6.57 -5.74
CA VAL A 58 3.75 6.67 -7.06
C VAL A 58 2.77 6.28 -8.17
N VAL A 59 1.96 5.25 -7.94
CA VAL A 59 0.90 4.82 -8.88
C VAL A 59 -0.19 5.87 -9.01
N LEU A 60 -0.71 6.41 -7.91
CA LEU A 60 -1.75 7.44 -7.94
C LEU A 60 -1.26 8.73 -8.64
N ARG A 61 -0.01 9.14 -8.40
CA ARG A 61 0.64 10.26 -9.11
C ARG A 61 0.72 9.97 -10.60
N HIS A 62 1.10 8.75 -10.99
CA HIS A 62 1.17 8.33 -12.39
C HIS A 62 -0.20 8.35 -13.07
N MET A 63 -1.23 7.80 -12.43
CA MET A 63 -2.59 7.71 -12.96
C MET A 63 -3.22 9.08 -13.12
N HIS A 64 -3.12 9.91 -12.09
CA HIS A 64 -3.89 11.15 -12.04
C HIS A 64 -3.11 12.40 -12.43
N LYS A 65 -1.78 12.32 -12.57
CA LYS A 65 -0.89 13.46 -12.83
C LYS A 65 -1.01 14.58 -11.79
N ARG A 66 -1.18 14.18 -10.52
CA ARG A 66 -1.36 15.09 -9.38
C ARG A 66 -0.29 14.93 -8.31
N ASP A 67 -0.11 15.95 -7.48
CA ASP A 67 0.78 15.93 -6.33
C ASP A 67 0.14 15.18 -5.15
N ILE A 68 0.30 13.85 -5.17
CA ILE A 68 -0.18 12.92 -4.15
C ILE A 68 1.03 12.40 -3.35
N THR A 69 0.93 12.48 -2.03
CA THR A 69 1.97 12.06 -1.08
C THR A 69 1.37 11.29 0.09
N PHE A 70 2.19 10.91 1.06
CA PHE A 70 1.73 10.29 2.29
C PHE A 70 2.36 10.97 3.50
N MET A 71 1.76 10.70 4.66
CA MET A 71 2.27 11.14 5.95
C MET A 71 2.03 10.08 7.02
N GLU A 72 2.77 10.21 8.10
CA GLU A 72 2.61 9.42 9.31
C GLU A 72 1.41 9.89 10.15
N ASP A 73 1.00 9.06 11.10
CA ASP A 73 -0.03 9.39 12.09
C ASP A 73 0.42 8.93 13.48
N ASP A 74 0.03 9.65 14.53
CA ASP A 74 0.29 9.24 15.90
C ASP A 74 -0.69 8.16 16.40
N LYS A 75 -1.76 7.89 15.64
CA LYS A 75 -2.89 7.03 16.03
C LYS A 75 -3.28 5.94 15.03
N GLY A 76 -2.62 5.85 13.88
CA GLY A 76 -3.03 4.95 12.80
C GLY A 76 -1.88 4.57 11.87
N ASP A 77 -2.20 3.85 10.79
CA ASP A 77 -1.21 3.31 9.85
C ASP A 77 -0.87 4.32 8.72
N GLY A 78 -1.06 5.62 8.99
CA GLY A 78 -0.75 6.74 8.11
C GLY A 78 -1.92 7.29 7.28
N PHE A 79 -1.59 8.20 6.36
CA PHE A 79 -2.54 8.83 5.45
C PHE A 79 -1.99 8.94 4.04
N ILE A 80 -2.87 8.82 3.04
CA ILE A 80 -2.63 9.32 1.69
C ILE A 80 -3.16 10.75 1.60
N VAL A 81 -2.37 11.65 1.03
CA VAL A 81 -2.61 13.09 0.97
C VAL A 81 -2.58 13.54 -0.49
N ASP A 82 -3.70 14.03 -0.97
CA ASP A 82 -3.85 14.66 -2.28
C ASP A 82 -3.77 16.18 -2.09
N LYS A 83 -2.60 16.75 -2.38
CA LYS A 83 -2.32 18.17 -2.09
C LYS A 83 -3.11 19.12 -2.99
N GLU A 84 -3.41 18.69 -4.21
CA GLU A 84 -4.17 19.50 -5.16
C GLU A 84 -5.65 19.56 -4.81
N ARG A 85 -6.24 18.42 -4.43
CA ARG A 85 -7.63 18.41 -3.94
C ARG A 85 -7.76 18.81 -2.48
N ILE A 86 -6.64 18.90 -1.75
CA ILE A 86 -6.59 19.20 -0.32
C ILE A 86 -7.43 18.16 0.46
N ILE A 87 -7.24 16.88 0.10
CA ILE A 87 -7.92 15.74 0.72
C ILE A 87 -6.89 14.86 1.41
N ILE A 88 -7.20 14.43 2.62
CA ILE A 88 -6.47 13.35 3.29
C ILE A 88 -7.38 12.15 3.50
N VAL A 89 -6.83 10.96 3.33
CA VAL A 89 -7.53 9.69 3.53
C VAL A 89 -6.69 8.79 4.43
N PRO A 90 -7.19 8.41 5.62
CA PRO A 90 -6.48 7.51 6.51
C PRO A 90 -6.29 6.14 5.86
N THR A 91 -5.15 5.51 6.15
CA THR A 91 -4.86 4.14 5.73
C THR A 91 -4.90 3.21 6.93
N GLU A 92 -5.46 2.03 6.71
CA GLU A 92 -5.34 0.86 7.58
C GLU A 92 -4.48 -0.15 6.87
N HIS A 93 -3.56 -0.78 7.57
CA HIS A 93 -2.65 -1.76 6.98
C HIS A 93 -2.88 -3.14 7.55
N VAL A 94 -2.73 -4.13 6.70
CA VAL A 94 -2.60 -5.54 7.07
C VAL A 94 -1.51 -6.19 6.23
N SER A 95 -0.79 -7.12 6.82
CA SER A 95 0.33 -7.81 6.18
C SER A 95 -0.01 -9.28 5.95
N ALA A 96 0.09 -9.74 4.71
CA ALA A 96 -0.03 -11.14 4.29
C ALA A 96 1.35 -11.70 3.90
N LEU A 97 2.35 -11.49 4.77
CA LEU A 97 3.75 -11.78 4.51
C LEU A 97 4.11 -13.27 4.71
N ASN A 98 5.11 -13.76 4.00
CA ASN A 98 5.68 -15.10 4.17
C ASN A 98 6.73 -15.11 5.28
N ILE A 99 6.27 -15.02 6.52
CA ILE A 99 7.17 -15.02 7.68
C ILE A 99 7.59 -16.48 7.96
N PRO A 100 8.90 -16.83 7.92
CA PRO A 100 9.37 -18.21 8.11
C PRO A 100 9.00 -18.83 9.46
N LYS A 101 8.74 -18.00 10.48
CA LYS A 101 8.31 -18.40 11.82
C LYS A 101 6.79 -18.50 11.99
N GLY A 102 6.02 -18.18 10.95
CA GLY A 102 4.56 -18.25 10.97
C GLY A 102 4.05 -19.69 11.08
N LYS A 103 2.87 -19.86 11.69
CA LYS A 103 2.08 -21.10 11.58
C LYS A 103 1.82 -21.43 10.10
N LYS A 104 1.37 -22.64 9.76
CA LYS A 104 0.95 -22.99 8.37
C LYS A 104 -0.11 -22.00 7.85
N LEU A 105 0.34 -20.91 7.24
CA LEU A 105 -0.51 -19.90 6.62
C LEU A 105 -0.93 -20.42 5.25
N PRO A 106 -2.17 -20.15 4.80
CA PRO A 106 -2.57 -20.50 3.45
C PRO A 106 -1.64 -19.84 2.42
N SER A 107 -1.51 -20.43 1.23
CA SER A 107 -0.79 -19.86 0.09
C SER A 107 -1.73 -19.04 -0.80
N GLY A 108 -1.19 -18.32 -1.78
CA GLY A 108 -1.98 -17.65 -2.80
C GLY A 108 -2.89 -16.54 -2.28
N GLU A 109 -4.02 -16.35 -2.96
CA GLU A 109 -5.01 -15.31 -2.70
C GLU A 109 -5.69 -15.49 -1.35
N GLN A 110 -5.84 -16.72 -0.88
CA GLN A 110 -6.55 -16.97 0.38
C GLN A 110 -5.86 -16.28 1.56
N ARG A 111 -4.52 -16.19 1.55
CA ARG A 111 -3.78 -15.41 2.56
C ARG A 111 -4.14 -13.93 2.53
N VAL A 112 -4.31 -13.37 1.34
CA VAL A 112 -4.69 -11.98 1.13
C VAL A 112 -6.14 -11.76 1.57
N ILE A 113 -7.04 -12.66 1.19
CA ILE A 113 -8.47 -12.62 1.55
C ILE A 113 -8.63 -12.71 3.06
N ASP A 114 -7.99 -13.67 3.73
CA ASP A 114 -8.05 -13.82 5.19
C ASP A 114 -7.55 -12.56 5.91
N ALA A 115 -6.48 -11.93 5.40
CA ALA A 115 -5.95 -10.69 5.96
C ALA A 115 -6.96 -9.54 5.82
N ILE A 116 -7.66 -9.45 4.69
CA ILE A 116 -8.73 -8.47 4.47
C ILE A 116 -9.91 -8.75 5.41
N ASP A 117 -10.28 -10.01 5.59
CA ASP A 117 -11.43 -10.43 6.41
C ASP A 117 -11.28 -10.03 7.86
N LEU A 118 -10.07 -10.09 8.40
CA LEU A 118 -9.78 -9.61 9.75
C LEU A 118 -10.10 -8.11 9.93
N LYS A 119 -9.93 -7.30 8.88
CA LYS A 119 -10.24 -5.87 8.91
C LYS A 119 -11.72 -5.62 8.63
N ILE A 120 -12.36 -6.40 7.76
CA ILE A 120 -13.80 -6.35 7.51
C ILE A 120 -14.61 -6.72 8.77
N ALA A 121 -14.15 -7.72 9.52
CA ALA A 121 -14.80 -8.17 10.76
C ALA A 121 -14.89 -7.08 11.84
N LYS A 122 -14.11 -6.00 11.74
CA LYS A 122 -14.21 -4.84 12.64
C LYS A 122 -15.43 -3.95 12.37
N GLY A 123 -16.14 -4.18 11.27
CA GLY A 123 -17.40 -3.53 10.95
C GLY A 123 -17.29 -2.22 10.16
N ILE A 124 -18.45 -1.74 9.70
CA ILE A 124 -18.58 -0.61 8.77
C ILE A 124 -17.99 0.67 9.35
N GLU A 125 -18.31 1.01 10.59
CA GLU A 125 -17.82 2.25 11.23
C GLU A 125 -16.30 2.28 11.37
N TYR A 126 -15.64 1.12 11.48
CA TYR A 126 -14.19 1.04 11.48
C TYR A 126 -13.60 1.34 10.09
N ALA A 127 -14.25 0.90 9.02
CA ALA A 127 -13.75 0.97 7.64
C ALA A 127 -14.08 2.31 6.94
N LYS A 128 -15.19 2.93 7.33
CA LYS A 128 -15.77 4.11 6.69
C LYS A 128 -14.75 5.25 6.54
N GLY A 129 -14.62 5.77 5.31
CA GLY A 129 -13.72 6.88 4.99
C GLY A 129 -12.22 6.54 4.99
N LYS A 130 -11.85 5.24 5.13
CA LYS A 130 -10.46 4.78 5.14
C LYS A 130 -10.13 3.95 3.91
N LEU A 131 -8.84 3.90 3.57
CA LEU A 131 -8.28 2.93 2.62
C LEU A 131 -7.76 1.72 3.41
N LEU A 132 -8.02 0.52 2.93
CA LEU A 132 -7.33 -0.68 3.42
C LEU A 132 -6.15 -0.98 2.49
N VAL A 133 -4.96 -1.15 3.05
CA VAL A 133 -3.74 -1.52 2.35
C VAL A 133 -3.32 -2.91 2.81
N VAL A 134 -3.23 -3.83 1.85
CA VAL A 134 -2.72 -5.19 2.06
C VAL A 134 -1.34 -5.29 1.44
N PHE A 135 -0.33 -5.49 2.26
CA PHE A 135 1.04 -5.71 1.79
C PHE A 135 1.41 -7.20 1.89
N PHE A 136 1.87 -7.80 0.79
CA PHE A 136 2.22 -9.22 0.74
C PHE A 136 3.44 -9.50 -0.14
N ASP A 137 4.27 -10.46 0.29
CA ASP A 137 5.52 -10.87 -0.37
C ASP A 137 5.55 -12.38 -0.67
N GLY A 138 4.42 -13.06 -0.47
CA GLY A 138 4.36 -14.50 -0.25
C GLY A 138 3.23 -15.25 -0.92
N ALA A 139 2.43 -14.58 -1.76
CA ALA A 139 1.30 -15.24 -2.41
C ALA A 139 1.77 -16.24 -3.49
N GLY A 140 2.97 -16.08 -4.04
CA GLY A 140 3.36 -16.77 -5.27
C GLY A 140 2.55 -16.22 -6.43
N GLU A 141 2.02 -17.10 -7.28
CA GLU A 141 1.00 -16.70 -8.25
C GLU A 141 -0.29 -16.32 -7.52
N PHE A 142 -0.87 -15.18 -7.91
CA PHE A 142 -2.16 -14.75 -7.41
C PHE A 142 -3.03 -14.17 -8.54
N TYR A 143 -4.33 -14.40 -8.43
CA TYR A 143 -5.35 -13.95 -9.37
C TYR A 143 -6.16 -12.83 -8.75
N ARG A 144 -5.96 -11.60 -9.24
CA ARG A 144 -6.69 -10.42 -8.76
C ARG A 144 -8.22 -10.59 -8.79
N ASN A 145 -8.75 -11.33 -9.78
CA ASN A 145 -10.19 -11.55 -9.93
C ASN A 145 -10.77 -12.34 -8.75
N ARG A 146 -10.04 -13.34 -8.24
CA ARG A 146 -10.47 -14.12 -7.06
C ARG A 146 -10.52 -13.26 -5.80
N ILE A 147 -9.53 -12.37 -5.62
CA ILE A 147 -9.55 -11.41 -4.52
C ILE A 147 -10.75 -10.47 -4.68
N ARG A 148 -10.98 -9.93 -5.88
CA ARG A 148 -12.11 -9.03 -6.18
C ARG A 148 -13.46 -9.68 -5.86
N GLU A 149 -13.73 -10.83 -6.46
CA GLU A 149 -14.96 -11.61 -6.24
C GLU A 149 -15.17 -11.89 -4.75
N SER A 150 -14.09 -12.21 -4.04
CA SER A 150 -14.16 -12.54 -2.63
C SER A 150 -14.45 -11.34 -1.74
N ILE A 151 -14.14 -10.09 -2.11
CA ILE A 151 -14.27 -8.91 -1.23
C ILE A 151 -15.34 -7.91 -1.68
N PHE A 152 -15.88 -8.07 -2.89
CA PHE A 152 -16.84 -7.14 -3.49
C PHE A 152 -18.09 -6.95 -2.63
N GLY A 153 -18.48 -5.70 -2.40
CA GLY A 153 -19.72 -5.35 -1.70
C GLY A 153 -19.72 -5.60 -0.19
N ARG A 154 -18.61 -6.06 0.39
CA ARG A 154 -18.52 -6.35 1.83
C ARG A 154 -17.42 -5.61 2.57
N HIS A 155 -16.45 -5.00 1.89
CA HIS A 155 -15.29 -4.44 2.57
C HIS A 155 -15.56 -3.10 3.28
N SER A 156 -16.50 -2.29 2.79
CA SER A 156 -16.91 -0.99 3.37
C SER A 156 -15.82 0.10 3.46
N PHE A 157 -14.56 -0.21 3.17
CA PHE A 157 -13.49 0.76 2.91
C PHE A 157 -13.75 1.55 1.62
N GLU A 158 -13.20 2.76 1.52
CA GLU A 158 -13.27 3.59 0.29
C GLU A 158 -12.60 2.90 -0.90
N ALA A 159 -11.50 2.21 -0.63
CA ALA A 159 -10.84 1.30 -1.55
C ALA A 159 -9.99 0.30 -0.77
N VAL A 160 -9.73 -0.86 -1.39
CA VAL A 160 -8.72 -1.82 -0.94
C VAL A 160 -7.56 -1.82 -1.93
N PHE A 161 -6.36 -1.49 -1.46
CA PHE A 161 -5.13 -1.58 -2.22
C PHE A 161 -4.40 -2.88 -1.86
N CYS A 162 -4.14 -3.72 -2.86
CA CYS A 162 -3.30 -4.91 -2.72
C CYS A 162 -1.94 -4.62 -3.34
N VAL A 163 -0.90 -4.62 -2.50
CA VAL A 163 0.50 -4.36 -2.86
C VAL A 163 1.29 -5.65 -2.72
N GLY A 164 1.59 -6.28 -3.85
CA GLY A 164 2.22 -7.60 -3.91
C GLY A 164 3.61 -7.57 -4.53
N LEU A 165 4.62 -8.11 -3.85
CA LEU A 165 5.94 -8.35 -4.45
C LEU A 165 5.82 -9.37 -5.61
N LEU A 166 6.35 -9.02 -6.78
CA LEU A 166 6.39 -9.88 -7.97
C LEU A 166 7.77 -10.48 -8.21
N ASP A 167 8.82 -9.65 -8.08
CA ASP A 167 10.21 -10.08 -8.25
C ASP A 167 11.15 -9.24 -7.38
N SER A 168 12.22 -9.86 -6.90
CA SER A 168 13.32 -9.20 -6.18
C SER A 168 14.65 -9.81 -6.62
N SER A 169 15.50 -9.01 -7.25
CA SER A 169 16.81 -9.42 -7.73
C SER A 169 17.83 -8.29 -7.60
N GLU A 170 19.09 -8.53 -7.96
CA GLU A 170 20.12 -7.50 -8.02
C GLU A 170 19.77 -6.36 -9.00
N LYS A 171 18.96 -6.66 -10.03
CA LYS A 171 18.53 -5.66 -11.02
C LYS A 171 17.50 -4.69 -10.46
N GLY A 172 16.80 -5.08 -9.39
CA GLY A 172 15.73 -4.27 -8.82
C GLY A 172 14.60 -5.08 -8.21
N TYR A 173 13.51 -4.37 -7.96
CA TYR A 173 12.30 -4.91 -7.36
C TYR A 173 11.12 -4.61 -8.28
N SER A 174 10.18 -5.54 -8.35
CA SER A 174 8.90 -5.26 -8.99
C SER A 174 7.73 -5.61 -8.09
N TYR A 175 6.75 -4.71 -8.07
CA TYR A 175 5.54 -4.82 -7.27
C TYR A 175 4.32 -4.65 -8.15
N SER A 176 3.25 -5.37 -7.80
CA SER A 176 1.90 -5.10 -8.26
C SER A 176 1.22 -4.17 -7.26
N VAL A 177 0.47 -3.20 -7.76
CA VAL A 177 -0.41 -2.35 -6.98
C VAL A 177 -1.79 -2.43 -7.63
N THR A 178 -2.71 -3.14 -6.99
CA THR A 178 -4.08 -3.31 -7.48
C THR A 178 -5.04 -2.54 -6.60
N GLU A 179 -5.91 -1.75 -7.22
CA GLU A 179 -6.98 -1.02 -6.55
C GLU A 179 -8.31 -1.73 -6.76
N PHE A 180 -9.00 -2.01 -5.66
CA PHE A 180 -10.38 -2.50 -5.64
C PHE A 180 -11.29 -1.42 -5.04
N ARG A 181 -12.29 -0.98 -5.81
CA ARG A 181 -13.35 -0.09 -5.34
C ARG A 181 -14.69 -0.65 -5.74
N ASP A 182 -15.62 -0.78 -4.82
CA ASP A 182 -16.98 -1.24 -5.12
C ASP A 182 -17.68 -0.35 -6.16
N SER A 183 -17.38 0.94 -6.19
CA SER A 183 -17.89 1.88 -7.21
C SER A 183 -17.41 1.60 -8.63
N PHE A 184 -16.40 0.76 -8.83
CA PHE A 184 -15.91 0.35 -10.14
C PHE A 184 -16.55 -0.96 -10.64
N GLY A 185 -17.52 -1.53 -9.92
CA GLY A 185 -18.21 -2.75 -10.35
C GLY A 185 -17.27 -3.96 -10.43
N ASP A 186 -17.22 -4.66 -11.54
CA ASP A 186 -16.30 -5.80 -11.73
C ASP A 186 -14.86 -5.37 -12.06
N GLN A 187 -14.64 -4.10 -12.37
CA GLN A 187 -13.34 -3.59 -12.82
C GLN A 187 -12.36 -3.44 -11.66
N SER A 188 -11.11 -3.83 -11.91
CA SER A 188 -9.97 -3.55 -11.05
C SER A 188 -8.80 -3.11 -11.89
N VAL A 189 -8.04 -2.13 -11.38
CA VAL A 189 -6.89 -1.59 -12.09
C VAL A 189 -5.62 -2.04 -11.37
N THR A 190 -4.73 -2.69 -12.11
CA THR A 190 -3.43 -3.13 -11.60
C THR A 190 -2.33 -2.37 -12.31
N HIS A 191 -1.39 -1.85 -11.54
CA HIS A 191 -0.14 -1.29 -12.05
C HIS A 191 1.05 -2.14 -11.59
N LYS A 192 2.04 -2.27 -12.45
CA LYS A 192 3.37 -2.77 -12.10
C LYS A 192 4.26 -1.57 -11.80
N VAL A 193 4.90 -1.59 -10.63
CA VAL A 193 5.94 -0.65 -10.22
C VAL A 193 7.27 -1.37 -10.26
N GLU A 194 8.21 -0.89 -11.06
CA GLU A 194 9.55 -1.45 -11.21
C GLU A 194 10.56 -0.45 -10.66
N ILE A 195 11.32 -0.83 -9.65
CA ILE A 195 12.31 0.00 -8.96
C ILE A 195 13.70 -0.52 -9.30
N SER A 196 14.62 0.38 -9.64
CA SER A 196 16.01 0.01 -9.93
C SER A 196 16.73 -0.55 -8.70
N GLY A 197 17.70 -1.47 -8.90
CA GLY A 197 18.44 -2.11 -7.78
C GLY A 197 19.25 -1.16 -6.90
N ASP A 198 19.51 0.04 -7.39
CA ASP A 198 20.16 1.15 -6.69
C ASP A 198 19.15 2.17 -6.12
N PHE A 199 17.84 1.93 -6.18
CA PHE A 199 16.80 2.76 -5.55
C PHE A 199 16.85 4.25 -5.95
N ILE A 200 17.27 4.59 -7.19
CA ILE A 200 17.24 5.97 -7.70
C ILE A 200 16.04 6.30 -8.56
N ASP A 201 15.46 5.27 -9.17
CA ASP A 201 14.45 5.45 -10.20
C ASP A 201 13.41 4.33 -10.14
N TRP A 202 12.25 4.63 -10.72
CA TRP A 202 11.16 3.68 -10.85
C TRP A 202 10.37 3.93 -12.13
N LYS A 203 9.73 2.87 -12.61
CA LYS A 203 8.82 2.90 -13.75
C LYS A 203 7.49 2.32 -13.33
N ILE A 204 6.43 2.87 -13.93
CA ILE A 204 5.06 2.43 -13.69
C ILE A 204 4.45 2.09 -15.03
N SER A 205 3.86 0.90 -15.13
CA SER A 205 3.09 0.45 -16.27
C SER A 205 1.76 -0.11 -15.81
N GLN A 206 0.70 0.07 -16.58
CA GLN A 206 -0.57 -0.58 -16.32
C GLN A 206 -0.49 -2.03 -16.80
N VAL A 207 -0.94 -2.96 -15.95
CA VAL A 207 -1.09 -4.36 -16.34
C VAL A 207 -2.44 -4.51 -17.03
N ILE A 208 -2.40 -4.57 -18.35
CA ILE A 208 -3.58 -4.86 -19.17
C ILE A 208 -3.76 -6.37 -19.15
N GLN A 209 -4.80 -6.82 -18.45
CA GLN A 209 -5.31 -8.18 -18.44
C GLN A 209 -6.81 -8.09 -18.67
#